data_AF-A0A2N4YPL0-F1
#
_entry.id   AF-A0A2N4YPL0-F1
#
_cell.length_a   1.000
_cell.length_b   1.000
_cell.length_c   1.000
_cell.angle_alpha   90.00
_cell.angle_beta   90.00
_cell.angle_gamma   90.00
#
_symmetry.space_group_name_H-M   'P 1'
#
loop_
_entity.id
_entity.type
_entity.pdbx_description
1 polymer ?
#
loop_
_entity_poly.entity_id
_entity_poly.type
_entity_poly.pdbx_seq_one_letter_code
_entity_poly.pdbx_strand_id
1 'polypeptide(L)'
;MFKWPWKADDESGNAEMPWEQALAIPVLAHLSPTEQRKLTQLAARFLQQKRLVALQGLELTPLHQARIALLFCLPVLELGIEWLDGFHEVLIYPAPFVVD
;
A
#
# COMPACT_ATOMS: atom_id res chain seq x y z
N MET A 1 19.78 17.21 12.10
CA MET A 1 18.57 16.40 12.33
C MET A 1 17.46 17.01 11.47
N PHE A 2 17.26 16.50 10.26
CA PHE A 2 16.23 17.05 9.37
C PHE A 2 14.85 16.67 9.92
N LYS A 3 14.13 17.66 10.45
CA LYS A 3 12.71 17.50 10.77
C LYS A 3 11.93 17.75 9.48
N TRP A 4 11.62 16.66 8.79
CA TRP A 4 10.75 16.72 7.63
C TRP A 4 9.30 16.90 8.10
N PRO A 5 8.52 17.82 7.51
CA PRO A 5 7.18 18.13 7.97
C PRO A 5 6.18 17.22 7.24
N TRP A 6 6.12 15.94 7.58
CA TRP A 6 5.04 15.06 7.13
C TRP A 6 3.75 15.41 7.88
N LYS A 7 3.10 16.51 7.48
CA LYS A 7 1.64 16.55 7.60
C LYS A 7 1.12 15.47 6.66
N ALA A 8 0.44 14.47 7.21
CA ALA A 8 -0.43 13.62 6.42
C ALA A 8 -1.48 14.58 5.85
N ASP A 9 -1.47 14.80 4.54
CA ASP A 9 -2.65 15.39 3.93
C ASP A 9 -3.76 14.36 4.12
N ASP A 10 -4.81 14.78 4.82
CA ASP A 10 -6.07 14.07 5.08
C ASP A 10 -6.87 13.82 3.77
N GLU A 11 -6.21 13.77 2.62
CA GLU A 11 -6.85 13.59 1.32
C GLU A 11 -7.21 12.13 1.02
N SER A 12 -6.74 11.16 1.80
CA SER A 12 -7.33 9.81 1.85
C SER A 12 -8.64 9.83 2.65
N GLY A 13 -9.52 10.77 2.31
CA GLY A 13 -10.84 10.93 2.90
C GLY A 13 -11.72 9.74 2.56
N ASN A 14 -11.90 8.85 3.53
CA ASN A 14 -13.07 7.98 3.74
C ASN A 14 -13.63 7.18 2.53
N ALA A 15 -12.88 7.04 1.43
CA ALA A 15 -13.30 6.26 0.28
C ALA A 15 -13.26 4.79 0.65
N GLU A 16 -14.39 4.09 0.49
CA GLU A 16 -14.46 2.66 0.73
C GLU A 16 -13.51 1.94 -0.23
N MET A 17 -12.50 1.29 0.34
CA MET A 17 -11.47 0.61 -0.43
C MET A 17 -12.04 -0.70 -1.01
N PRO A 18 -11.83 -0.98 -2.31
CA PRO A 18 -12.42 -2.13 -2.99
C PRO A 18 -11.64 -3.42 -2.69
N TRP A 19 -11.57 -3.84 -1.43
CA TRP A 19 -10.70 -4.92 -0.95
C TRP A 19 -10.96 -6.27 -1.64
N GLU A 20 -12.22 -6.63 -1.86
CA GLU A 20 -12.59 -7.88 -2.54
C GLU A 20 -12.03 -7.90 -3.98
N GLN A 21 -12.19 -6.80 -4.72
CA GLN A 21 -11.64 -6.67 -6.06
C GLN A 21 -10.11 -6.58 -6.06
N ALA A 22 -9.52 -5.98 -5.01
CA ALA A 22 -8.08 -5.86 -4.86
C ALA A 22 -7.41 -7.23 -4.65
N LEU A 23 -8.03 -8.12 -3.86
CA LEU A 23 -7.59 -9.48 -3.61
C LEU A 23 -7.63 -10.39 -4.85
N ALA A 24 -8.48 -10.07 -5.83
CA ALA A 24 -8.66 -10.84 -7.06
C ALA A 24 -7.51 -10.66 -8.08
N ILE A 25 -6.28 -11.00 -7.69
CA ILE A 25 -5.08 -11.03 -8.53
C ILE A 25 -4.31 -12.36 -8.36
N PRO A 26 -3.59 -12.84 -9.38
CA PRO A 26 -2.99 -14.18 -9.37
C PRO A 26 -2.09 -14.48 -8.17
N VAL A 27 -1.28 -13.50 -7.74
CA VAL A 27 -0.33 -13.67 -6.63
C VAL A 27 -1.02 -13.88 -5.27
N LEU A 28 -2.29 -13.48 -5.14
CA LEU A 28 -3.09 -13.62 -3.90
C LEU A 28 -4.12 -14.75 -3.99
N ALA A 29 -4.24 -15.42 -5.15
CA ALA A 29 -5.32 -16.36 -5.45
C ALA A 29 -5.35 -17.61 -4.54
N HIS A 30 -4.21 -17.99 -3.96
CA HIS A 30 -4.09 -19.19 -3.12
C HIS A 30 -4.19 -18.91 -1.62
N LEU A 31 -4.40 -17.66 -1.22
CA LEU A 31 -4.61 -17.32 0.19
C LEU A 31 -5.96 -17.87 0.64
N SER A 32 -5.97 -18.53 1.79
CA SER A 32 -7.19 -18.92 2.48
C SER A 32 -8.05 -17.69 2.83
N PRO A 33 -9.37 -17.85 3.06
CA PRO A 33 -10.22 -16.73 3.47
C PRO A 33 -9.73 -16.03 4.76
N THR A 34 -9.08 -16.77 5.65
CA THR A 34 -8.49 -16.22 6.88
C THR A 34 -7.28 -15.34 6.57
N GLU A 35 -6.37 -15.81 5.72
CA GLU A 35 -5.20 -15.04 5.28
C GLU A 35 -5.61 -13.79 4.51
N GLN A 36 -6.61 -13.89 3.63
CA GLN A 36 -7.15 -12.73 2.91
C GLN A 36 -7.68 -11.65 3.86
N ARG A 37 -8.45 -12.04 4.90
CA ARG A 37 -8.96 -11.09 5.91
C ARG A 37 -7.82 -10.45 6.69
N LYS A 38 -6.84 -11.25 7.13
CA LYS A 38 -5.67 -10.77 7.88
C LYS A 38 -4.84 -9.80 7.03
N LEU A 39 -4.60 -10.15 5.76
CA LEU A 39 -3.86 -9.33 4.82
C LEU A 39 -4.57 -8.01 4.53
N THR A 40 -5.88 -8.03 4.33
CA THR A 40 -6.69 -6.81 4.14
C THR A 40 -6.63 -5.89 5.37
N GLN A 41 -6.72 -6.42 6.58
CA GLN A 41 -6.57 -5.61 7.81
C GLN A 41 -5.17 -5.01 7.92
N LEU A 42 -4.14 -5.78 7.57
CA LEU A 42 -2.75 -5.31 7.58
C LEU A 42 -2.52 -4.20 6.55
N ALA A 43 -3.05 -4.38 5.32
CA ALA A 43 -2.99 -3.41 4.24
C ALA A 43 -3.77 -2.12 4.56
N ALA A 44 -4.92 -2.22 5.24
CA ALA A 44 -5.64 -1.04 5.71
C ALA A 44 -4.82 -0.23 6.72
N ARG A 45 -4.14 -0.90 7.68
CA ARG A 45 -3.21 -0.24 8.62
C ARG A 45 -2.01 0.36 7.91
N PHE A 46 -1.48 -0.31 6.89
CA PHE A 46 -0.40 0.23 6.05
C PHE A 46 -0.78 1.57 5.44
N LEU A 47 -1.98 1.70 4.87
CA LEU A 47 -2.44 2.96 4.27
C LEU A 47 -2.71 4.06 5.30
N GLN A 48 -2.98 3.72 6.56
CA GLN A 48 -3.07 4.69 7.65
C GLN A 48 -1.70 5.20 8.13
N GLN A 49 -0.66 4.37 8.01
CA GLN A 49 0.67 4.66 8.55
C GLN A 49 1.66 5.13 7.50
N LYS A 50 1.42 4.85 6.23
CA LYS A 50 2.37 5.08 5.13
C LYS A 50 1.71 5.78 3.96
N ARG A 51 2.46 6.66 3.32
CA ARG A 51 1.99 7.44 2.18
C ARG A 51 2.37 6.77 0.86
N LEU A 52 1.40 6.57 -0.02
CA LEU A 52 1.65 6.26 -1.42
C LEU A 52 1.71 7.58 -2.21
N VAL A 53 2.90 7.96 -2.66
CA VAL A 53 3.13 9.22 -3.38
C VAL A 53 3.28 8.92 -4.86
N ALA A 54 2.21 9.16 -5.61
CA ALA A 54 2.25 9.10 -7.06
C ALA A 54 2.97 10.34 -7.62
N LEU A 55 3.90 10.13 -8.55
CA LEU A 55 4.74 11.18 -9.09
C LEU A 55 4.44 11.42 -10.57
N GLN A 56 4.84 12.59 -11.08
CA GLN A 56 4.75 12.94 -12.50
C GLN A 56 3.33 12.86 -13.09
N GLY A 57 2.32 13.22 -12.30
CA GLY A 57 0.91 13.20 -12.72
C GLY A 57 0.30 11.79 -12.85
N LEU A 58 0.97 10.76 -12.30
CA LEU A 58 0.36 9.44 -12.15
C LEU A 58 -0.83 9.51 -11.20
N GLU A 59 -1.98 9.00 -11.64
CA GLU A 59 -3.19 8.90 -10.82
C GLU A 59 -3.36 7.47 -10.29
N LEU A 60 -3.46 7.33 -8.96
CA LEU A 60 -3.70 6.04 -8.32
C LEU A 60 -5.15 5.93 -7.87
N THR A 61 -5.91 5.08 -8.56
CA THR A 61 -7.27 4.71 -8.14
C THR A 61 -7.25 3.99 -6.78
N PRO A 62 -8.37 3.97 -6.02
CA PRO A 62 -8.48 3.20 -4.79
C PRO A 62 -8.10 1.71 -4.97
N LEU A 63 -8.43 1.12 -6.12
CA LEU A 63 -8.05 -0.26 -6.44
C LEU A 63 -6.53 -0.43 -6.56
N HIS A 64 -5.83 0.55 -7.17
CA HIS A 64 -4.37 0.53 -7.25
C HIS A 64 -3.75 0.64 -5.85
N GLN A 65 -4.21 1.59 -5.05
CA GLN A 65 -3.71 1.80 -3.69
C GLN A 65 -3.91 0.57 -2.81
N ALA A 66 -5.08 -0.06 -2.87
CA ALA A 66 -5.38 -1.30 -2.14
C ALA A 66 -4.42 -2.42 -2.56
N ARG A 67 -4.23 -2.64 -3.86
CA ARG A 67 -3.32 -3.69 -4.37
C ARG A 67 -1.87 -3.44 -3.97
N ILE A 68 -1.40 -2.21 -4.06
CA ILE A 68 -0.04 -1.84 -3.63
C ILE A 68 0.13 -2.17 -2.14
N ALA A 69 -0.81 -1.76 -1.29
CA ALA A 69 -0.76 -2.04 0.14
C ALA A 69 -0.77 -3.56 0.43
N LEU A 70 -1.63 -4.34 -0.24
CA LEU A 70 -1.66 -5.80 -0.13
C LEU A 70 -0.30 -6.42 -0.49
N LEU A 71 0.36 -5.94 -1.55
CA LEU A 71 1.68 -6.43 -1.98
C LEU A 71 2.78 -6.12 -0.97
N PHE A 72 2.78 -4.93 -0.35
CA PHE A 72 3.73 -4.61 0.74
C PHE A 72 3.49 -5.47 1.98
N CYS A 73 2.23 -5.77 2.30
CA CYS A 73 1.86 -6.51 3.50
C CYS A 73 2.02 -8.02 3.35
N LEU A 74 2.02 -8.57 2.12
CA LEU A 74 2.09 -10.02 1.89
C LEU A 74 3.36 -10.67 2.50
N PRO A 75 4.58 -10.15 2.30
CA PRO A 75 5.80 -10.75 2.87
C PRO A 75 5.86 -10.69 4.40
N VAL A 76 5.11 -9.77 5.01
CA VAL A 76 5.09 -9.55 6.47
C VAL A 76 3.79 -10.02 7.12
N LEU A 77 2.96 -10.78 6.40
CA LEU A 77 1.64 -11.22 6.87
C LEU A 77 1.72 -11.97 8.21
N GLU A 78 2.71 -12.83 8.36
CA GLU A 78 2.95 -13.61 9.60
C GLU A 78 4.01 -12.99 10.51
N LEU A 79 4.60 -11.85 10.11
CA LEU A 79 5.68 -11.18 10.86
C LEU A 79 5.20 -9.94 11.63
N GLY A 80 4.21 -9.21 11.09
CA GLY A 80 3.73 -7.95 11.65
C GLY A 80 4.12 -6.72 10.82
N ILE A 81 3.34 -5.64 10.94
CA ILE A 81 3.53 -4.41 10.15
C ILE A 81 4.79 -3.62 10.53
N GLU A 82 5.28 -3.79 11.75
CA GLU A 82 6.48 -3.17 12.32
C GLU A 82 7.74 -3.51 11.53
N TRP A 83 7.75 -4.63 10.80
CA TRP A 83 8.83 -4.99 9.88
C TRP A 83 8.95 -4.02 8.69
N LEU A 84 7.95 -3.16 8.48
CA LEU A 84 7.94 -2.11 7.47
C LEU A 84 8.26 -0.72 8.06
N ASP A 85 8.66 -0.61 9.33
CA ASP A 85 8.95 0.69 9.98
C ASP A 85 10.21 1.40 9.44
N GLY A 86 11.01 0.70 8.62
CA GLY A 86 12.16 1.28 7.95
C GLY A 86 11.83 2.39 6.93
N PHE A 87 10.55 2.62 6.61
CA PHE A 87 10.11 3.68 5.72
C PHE A 87 8.71 4.21 6.07
N HIS A 88 8.44 5.44 5.63
CA HIS A 88 7.18 6.16 5.84
C HIS A 88 6.42 6.39 4.53
N GLU A 89 7.10 6.36 3.38
CA GLU A 89 6.55 6.78 2.09
C GLU A 89 7.02 5.84 0.98
N VAL A 90 6.17 5.63 -0.01
CA VAL A 90 6.48 4.87 -1.23
C VAL A 90 6.31 5.83 -2.40
N LEU A 91 7.41 6.14 -3.08
CA LEU A 91 7.41 6.97 -4.28
C LEU A 91 7.12 6.10 -5.51
N ILE A 92 6.06 6.42 -6.26
CA ILE A 92 5.61 5.63 -7.40
C ILE A 92 5.70 6.48 -8.65
N TYR A 93 6.64 6.10 -9.52
CA TYR A 93 6.83 6.69 -10.84
C TYR A 93 5.96 5.98 -11.89
N PRO A 94 5.57 6.67 -12.97
CA PRO A 94 4.80 6.07 -14.06
C PRO A 94 5.60 5.04 -14.87
N ALA A 95 6.93 5.14 -14.86
CA ALA A 95 7.81 4.25 -15.61
C ALA A 95 9.17 4.07 -14.91
N PRO A 96 9.92 2.99 -15.22
CA PRO A 96 11.28 2.80 -14.75
C PRO A 96 12.24 3.89 -15.26
N PHE A 97 13.32 4.11 -14.52
CA PHE A 97 14.46 4.88 -15.03
C PHE A 97 15.30 4.00 -15.95
N VAL A 98 15.55 4.50 -17.16
CA VAL A 98 16.46 3.88 -18.13
C VAL A 98 17.74 4.72 -18.15
N VAL A 99 18.89 4.06 -18.06
CA VAL A 99 20.20 4.70 -18.22
C VAL A 99 20.80 4.11 -19.48
N ASP A 100 21.11 4.97 -20.45
CA ASP A 100 21.85 4.61 -21.68
C ASP A 100 23.35 4.43 -21.40
#